data_AF-A0A293MY82-F1
#
_entry.id   AF-A0A293MY82-F1
#
_cell.length_a   1.000
_cell.length_b   1.000
_cell.length_c   1.000
_cell.angle_alpha   90.00
_cell.angle_beta   90.00
_cell.angle_gamma   90.00
#
_symmetry.space_group_name_H-M   'P 1'
#
loop_
_entity.id
_entity.type
_entity.pdbx_description
1 polymer ?
#
loop_
_entity_poly.entity_id
_entity_poly.type
_entity_poly.pdbx_seq_one_letter_code
_entity_poly.pdbx_strand_id
1 'polypeptide(L)'
;MKSFHLQHEGLFAKVEKRELLWAKFKEFEKSTRDPSRFNNRGGGLLREEKERKRLQKELPKLEEEIQAYIADVKMTESGDSLFHMWSDNFIAHMEMQWEEYKEEKENEKQQRHQKQQATPLTNRGMKRHASPTPLQSVHKVSRLASTLRSSPSAVNTPALAVKRSVPKRSRRKPTH
;
A
#
# COMPACT_ATOMS: atom_id res chain seq x y z
N MET A 1 3.46 17.11 -36.27
CA MET A 1 2.67 16.21 -35.38
C MET A 1 3.38 14.88 -35.10
N LYS A 2 3.71 14.04 -36.10
CA LYS A 2 4.37 12.73 -35.85
C LYS A 2 5.81 12.84 -35.33
N SER A 3 6.60 13.78 -35.85
CA SER A 3 8.00 14.00 -35.42
C SER A 3 8.11 14.39 -33.94
N PHE A 4 7.22 15.25 -33.46
CA PHE A 4 7.14 15.69 -32.06
C PHE A 4 6.84 14.54 -31.09
N HIS A 5 5.90 13.67 -31.45
CA HIS A 5 5.57 12.48 -30.64
C HIS A 5 6.74 11.49 -30.58
N LEU A 6 7.48 11.33 -31.68
CA LEU A 6 8.66 10.46 -31.73
C LEU A 6 9.84 11.04 -30.93
N GLN A 7 10.01 12.37 -30.95
CA GLN A 7 11.09 13.05 -30.24
C GLN A 7 10.95 12.94 -28.72
N HIS A 8 9.71 12.93 -28.21
CA HIS A 8 9.42 12.88 -26.77
C HIS A 8 8.66 11.62 -26.35
N GLU A 9 8.74 10.53 -27.11
CA GLU A 9 8.01 9.28 -26.83
C GLU A 9 8.27 8.77 -25.41
N GLY A 10 9.54 8.82 -24.97
CA GLY A 10 9.93 8.42 -23.62
C GLY A 10 9.28 9.25 -22.51
N LEU A 11 9.04 10.54 -22.75
CA LEU A 11 8.31 11.40 -21.81
C LEU A 11 6.83 11.02 -21.76
N PHE A 12 6.20 10.87 -22.91
CA PHE A 12 4.78 10.50 -22.98
C PHE A 12 4.50 9.14 -22.35
N ALA A 13 5.41 8.18 -22.51
CA ALA A 13 5.32 6.88 -21.83
C ALA A 13 5.37 7.03 -20.30
N LYS A 14 6.21 7.93 -19.77
CA LYS A 14 6.25 8.23 -18.33
C LYS A 14 4.97 8.92 -17.87
N VAL A 15 4.44 9.85 -18.65
CA VAL A 15 3.18 10.55 -18.37
C VAL A 15 2.01 9.57 -18.33
N GLU A 16 1.89 8.68 -19.32
CA GLU A 16 0.87 7.63 -19.35
C GLU A 16 1.00 6.70 -18.14
N LYS A 17 2.22 6.26 -17.83
CA LYS A 17 2.48 5.47 -16.63
C LYS A 17 2.03 6.21 -15.37
N ARG A 18 2.30 7.51 -15.26
CA ARG A 18 1.91 8.33 -14.12
C ARG A 18 0.38 8.41 -13.99
N GLU A 19 -0.35 8.63 -15.07
CA GLU A 19 -1.82 8.64 -15.06
C GLU A 19 -2.41 7.28 -14.64
N LEU A 20 -1.84 6.18 -15.12
CA LEU A 20 -2.25 4.82 -14.71
C LEU A 20 -2.02 4.58 -13.21
N LEU A 21 -0.85 4.98 -12.69
CA LEU A 21 -0.54 4.87 -11.27
C LEU A 21 -1.45 5.76 -10.42
N TRP A 22 -1.77 6.96 -10.90
CA TRP A 22 -2.68 7.89 -10.24
C TRP A 22 -4.12 7.35 -10.18
N ALA A 23 -4.62 6.80 -11.29
CA ALA A 23 -5.94 6.15 -11.34
C ALA A 23 -6.03 4.99 -10.35
N LYS A 24 -4.99 4.13 -10.31
CA LYS A 24 -4.90 3.01 -9.35
C LYS A 24 -4.82 3.50 -7.91
N PHE A 25 -4.10 4.59 -7.65
CA PHE A 25 -4.06 5.22 -6.33
C PHE A 25 -5.46 5.68 -5.89
N LYS A 26 -6.22 6.36 -6.76
CA LYS A 26 -7.61 6.75 -6.46
C LYS A 26 -8.54 5.56 -6.25
N GLU A 27 -8.35 4.46 -6.97
CA GLU A 27 -9.11 3.22 -6.75
C GLU A 27 -8.89 2.67 -5.34
N PHE A 28 -7.65 2.65 -4.85
CA PHE A 28 -7.37 2.25 -3.48
C PHE A 28 -8.00 3.21 -2.46
N GLU A 29 -7.99 4.52 -2.71
CA GLU A 29 -8.69 5.49 -1.83
C GLU A 29 -10.19 5.21 -1.79
N LYS A 30 -10.83 4.96 -2.94
CA LYS A 30 -12.26 4.62 -3.02
C LYS A 30 -12.56 3.31 -2.28
N SER A 31 -11.74 2.28 -2.49
CA SER A 31 -11.86 1.01 -1.76
C SER A 31 -11.77 1.23 -0.25
N THR A 32 -10.89 2.12 0.23
CA THR A 32 -10.77 2.40 1.67
C THR A 32 -12.04 3.03 2.29
N ARG A 33 -12.92 3.61 1.47
CA ARG A 33 -14.20 4.18 1.91
C ARG A 33 -15.33 3.15 1.99
N ASP A 34 -15.17 1.97 1.39
CA ASP A 34 -16.20 0.93 1.36
C ASP A 34 -16.19 0.09 2.67
N PRO A 35 -17.28 0.08 3.46
CA PRO A 35 -17.40 -0.78 4.63
C PRO A 35 -17.35 -2.29 4.32
N SER A 36 -17.70 -2.71 3.10
CA SER A 36 -17.66 -4.11 2.65
C SER A 36 -16.24 -4.67 2.56
N ARG A 37 -15.22 -3.80 2.56
CA ARG A 37 -13.81 -4.16 2.40
C ARG A 37 -13.27 -5.09 3.51
N PHE A 38 -13.93 -5.19 4.66
CA PHE A 38 -13.54 -6.11 5.74
C PHE A 38 -13.89 -7.58 5.46
N ASN A 39 -14.70 -7.88 4.45
CA ASN A 39 -15.04 -9.24 4.03
C ASN A 39 -13.97 -9.90 3.13
N ASN A 40 -12.69 -9.59 3.38
CA ASN A 40 -11.58 -9.95 2.49
C ASN A 40 -10.82 -11.18 3.03
N ARG A 41 -11.29 -12.39 2.68
CA ARG A 41 -10.57 -13.64 3.01
C ARG A 41 -9.29 -13.73 2.16
N GLY A 42 -8.15 -14.07 2.79
CA GLY A 42 -6.88 -14.29 2.06
C GLY A 42 -5.91 -13.10 1.99
N GLY A 43 -6.10 -12.07 2.83
CA GLY A 43 -5.12 -11.01 3.04
C GLY A 43 -5.05 -9.93 1.96
N GLY A 44 -6.14 -9.70 1.20
CA GLY A 44 -6.21 -8.65 0.18
C GLY A 44 -5.89 -7.26 0.73
N LEU A 45 -6.43 -6.92 1.91
CA LEU A 45 -6.16 -5.66 2.62
C LEU A 45 -4.67 -5.35 2.80
N LEU A 46 -3.87 -6.36 3.16
CA LEU A 46 -2.43 -6.18 3.36
C LEU A 46 -1.70 -5.94 2.04
N ARG A 47 -2.15 -6.59 0.96
CA ARG A 47 -1.58 -6.40 -0.38
C ARG A 47 -1.91 -5.01 -0.90
N GLU A 48 -3.18 -4.60 -0.79
CA GLU A 48 -3.64 -3.26 -1.14
C GLU A 48 -2.86 -2.18 -0.39
N GLU A 49 -2.70 -2.32 0.93
CA GLU A 49 -1.96 -1.33 1.73
C GLU A 49 -0.46 -1.31 1.35
N LYS A 50 0.14 -2.47 1.06
CA LYS A 50 1.52 -2.55 0.57
C LYS A 50 1.67 -1.86 -0.79
N GLU A 51 0.73 -2.08 -1.70
CA GLU A 51 0.72 -1.44 -3.02
C GLU A 51 0.47 0.06 -2.92
N ARG A 52 -0.46 0.52 -2.08
CA ARG A 52 -0.70 1.94 -1.83
C ARG A 52 0.56 2.64 -1.31
N LYS A 53 1.26 2.05 -0.35
CA LYS A 53 2.54 2.58 0.16
C LYS A 53 3.62 2.61 -0.90
N ARG A 54 3.62 1.65 -1.83
CA ARG A 54 4.53 1.66 -2.99
C ARG A 54 4.17 2.82 -3.92
N LEU A 55 2.89 2.98 -4.28
CA LEU A 55 2.41 4.07 -5.15
C LEU A 55 2.71 5.45 -4.57
N GLN A 56 2.53 5.64 -3.25
CA GLN A 56 2.87 6.90 -2.57
C GLN A 56 4.36 7.28 -2.69
N LYS A 57 5.25 6.31 -2.95
CA LYS A 57 6.68 6.57 -3.18
C LYS A 57 7.03 6.60 -4.65
N GLU A 58 6.35 5.81 -5.47
CA GLU A 58 6.62 5.70 -6.91
C GLU A 58 6.06 6.91 -7.69
N LEU A 59 4.91 7.45 -7.28
CA LEU A 59 4.30 8.63 -7.90
C LEU A 59 5.20 9.87 -7.81
N PRO A 60 5.66 10.33 -6.62
CA PRO A 60 6.53 11.51 -6.54
C PRO A 60 7.83 11.36 -7.31
N LYS A 61 8.43 10.16 -7.29
CA LYS A 61 9.65 9.88 -8.06
C LYS A 61 9.42 9.98 -9.56
N LEU A 62 8.30 9.44 -10.04
CA LEU A 62 7.96 9.52 -11.45
C LEU A 62 7.63 10.95 -11.88
N GLU A 63 6.99 11.73 -11.00
CA GLU A 63 6.71 13.16 -11.22
C GLU A 63 8.01 13.98 -11.29
N GLU A 64 8.96 13.74 -10.37
CA GLU A 64 10.31 14.34 -10.41
C GLU A 64 11.05 14.00 -11.71
N GLU A 65 11.00 12.74 -12.16
CA GLU A 65 11.62 12.33 -13.42
C GLU A 65 10.98 13.00 -14.65
N ILE A 66 9.66 13.21 -14.64
CA ILE A 66 8.94 13.91 -15.71
C ILE A 66 9.32 15.39 -15.71
N GLN A 67 9.33 16.03 -14.54
CA GLN A 67 9.71 17.44 -14.38
C GLN A 67 11.17 17.68 -14.79
N ALA A 68 12.08 16.79 -14.42
CA ALA A 68 13.49 16.87 -14.83
C ALA A 68 13.64 16.80 -16.36
N TYR A 69 12.95 15.85 -17.01
CA TYR A 69 12.98 15.76 -18.48
C TYR A 69 12.40 17.01 -19.14
N ILE A 70 11.28 17.55 -18.62
CA ILE A 70 10.71 18.81 -19.11
C ILE A 70 11.72 19.95 -18.97
N ALA A 71 12.37 20.08 -17.81
CA ALA A 71 13.37 21.11 -17.56
C ALA A 71 14.56 21.02 -18.52
N ASP A 72 15.07 19.81 -18.77
CA ASP A 72 16.17 19.57 -19.72
C ASP A 72 15.79 19.98 -21.16
N VAL A 73 14.56 19.65 -21.59
CA VAL A 73 14.06 20.04 -22.91
C VAL A 73 13.89 21.56 -23.01
N LYS A 74 13.34 22.21 -21.98
CA LYS A 74 13.20 23.68 -21.92
C LYS A 74 14.55 24.41 -21.94
N MET A 75 15.60 23.81 -21.39
CA MET A 75 16.95 24.36 -21.42
C MET A 75 17.61 24.23 -22.80
N THR A 76 17.32 23.13 -23.51
CA THR A 76 17.94 22.81 -24.80
C THR A 76 17.23 23.52 -25.95
N GLU A 77 15.90 23.60 -25.92
CA GLU A 77 15.09 24.25 -26.94
C GLU A 77 14.82 25.71 -26.55
N SER A 78 15.42 26.65 -27.29
CA SER A 78 15.19 28.08 -27.05
C SER A 78 13.89 28.55 -27.72
N GLY A 79 12.88 28.89 -26.93
CA GLY A 79 11.66 29.59 -27.37
C GLY A 79 10.36 28.99 -26.82
N ASP A 80 9.30 29.80 -26.82
CA ASP A 80 7.94 29.35 -26.47
C ASP A 80 7.41 28.39 -27.55
N SER A 81 7.67 27.10 -27.33
CA SER A 81 7.14 26.01 -28.15
C SER A 81 5.82 25.50 -27.58
N LEU A 82 4.99 24.88 -28.43
CA LEU A 82 3.77 24.17 -28.01
C LEU A 82 4.06 23.17 -26.87
N PHE A 83 5.27 22.59 -26.87
CA PHE A 83 5.76 21.73 -25.78
C PHE A 83 5.77 22.45 -24.42
N HIS A 84 6.25 23.69 -24.38
CA HIS A 84 6.38 24.44 -23.14
C HIS A 84 5.01 24.69 -22.52
N MET A 85 4.06 25.19 -23.32
CA MET A 85 2.68 25.40 -22.88
C MET A 85 2.01 24.08 -22.42
N TRP A 86 2.18 22.98 -23.16
CA TRP A 86 1.66 21.69 -22.74
C TRP A 86 2.30 21.21 -21.43
N SER A 87 3.62 21.36 -21.30
CA SER A 87 4.37 20.92 -20.12
C SER A 87 3.99 21.72 -18.86
N ASP A 88 3.76 23.03 -18.99
CA ASP A 88 3.31 23.89 -17.88
C ASP A 88 1.88 23.55 -17.47
N ASN A 89 1.00 23.33 -18.44
CA ASN A 89 -0.36 22.86 -18.15
C ASN A 89 -0.34 21.49 -17.46
N PHE A 90 0.53 20.58 -17.90
CA PHE A 90 0.67 19.27 -17.30
C PHE A 90 1.18 19.33 -15.86
N ILE A 91 2.19 20.18 -15.58
CA ILE A 91 2.68 20.41 -14.21
C ILE A 91 1.57 20.97 -13.32
N ALA A 92 0.86 22.01 -13.78
CA ALA A 92 -0.25 22.59 -13.04
C ALA A 92 -1.37 21.56 -12.79
N HIS A 93 -1.67 20.71 -13.76
CA HIS A 93 -2.65 19.63 -13.62
C HIS A 93 -2.22 18.60 -12.56
N MET A 94 -0.93 18.23 -12.50
CA MET A 94 -0.42 17.33 -11.46
C MET A 94 -0.59 17.93 -10.06
N GLU A 95 -0.27 19.21 -9.89
CA GLU A 95 -0.43 19.92 -8.62
C GLU A 95 -1.90 20.00 -8.19
N MET A 96 -2.77 20.39 -9.12
CA MET A 96 -4.22 20.45 -8.90
C MET A 96 -4.78 19.10 -8.45
N GLN A 97 -4.37 18.00 -9.08
CA GLN A 97 -4.81 16.66 -8.65
C GLN A 97 -4.39 16.31 -7.22
N TRP A 98 -3.18 16.69 -6.81
CA TRP A 98 -2.72 16.50 -5.45
C TRP A 98 -3.46 17.39 -4.45
N GLU A 99 -3.78 18.62 -4.84
CA GLU A 99 -4.57 19.55 -4.04
C GLU A 99 -6.00 19.03 -3.84
N GLU A 100 -6.70 18.66 -4.91
CA GLU A 100 -8.03 18.01 -4.85
C GLU A 100 -8.02 16.81 -3.90
N TYR A 101 -7.00 15.96 -3.99
CA TYR A 101 -6.86 14.83 -3.09
C TYR A 101 -6.70 15.26 -1.63
N LYS A 102 -5.85 16.25 -1.33
CA LYS A 102 -5.65 16.75 0.04
C LYS A 102 -6.95 17.35 0.60
N GLU A 103 -7.64 18.16 -0.20
CA GLU A 103 -8.91 18.78 0.15
C GLU A 103 -10.00 17.73 0.41
N GLU A 104 -10.13 16.72 -0.45
CA GLU A 104 -11.11 15.65 -0.26
C GLU A 104 -10.86 14.90 1.06
N LYS A 105 -9.59 14.63 1.38
CA LYS A 105 -9.22 13.99 2.65
C LYS A 105 -9.50 14.88 3.85
N GLU A 106 -9.29 16.19 3.73
CA GLU A 106 -9.56 17.13 4.81
C GLU A 106 -11.07 17.33 5.03
N ASN A 107 -11.84 17.49 3.96
CA ASN A 107 -13.30 17.54 4.00
C ASN A 107 -13.89 16.26 4.62
N GLU A 108 -13.36 15.09 4.28
CA GLU A 108 -13.80 13.82 4.88
C GLU A 108 -13.56 13.80 6.40
N LYS A 109 -12.42 14.32 6.88
CA LYS A 109 -12.15 14.43 8.32
C LYS A 109 -13.09 15.42 9.01
N GLN A 110 -13.36 16.57 8.39
CA GLN A 110 -14.24 17.59 8.93
C GLN A 110 -15.68 17.08 9.04
N GLN A 111 -16.20 16.43 7.99
CA GLN A 111 -17.52 15.81 8.02
C GLN A 111 -17.63 14.73 9.10
N ARG A 112 -16.59 13.91 9.29
CA ARG A 112 -16.55 12.92 10.38
C ARG A 112 -16.58 13.59 11.76
N HIS A 113 -15.88 14.71 11.95
CA HIS A 113 -15.93 15.45 13.22
C HIS A 113 -17.29 16.10 13.45
N GLN A 114 -17.89 16.72 12.44
CA GLN A 114 -19.21 17.34 12.55
C GLN A 114 -20.30 16.30 12.85
N LYS A 115 -20.29 15.14 12.18
CA LYS A 115 -21.23 14.04 12.48
C LYS A 115 -21.10 13.53 13.91
N GLN A 116 -19.88 13.43 14.44
CA GLN A 116 -19.65 13.06 15.85
C GLN A 116 -20.19 14.09 16.83
N GLN A 117 -20.15 15.38 16.49
CA GLN A 117 -20.66 16.47 17.33
C GLN A 117 -22.19 16.63 17.23
N ALA A 118 -22.78 16.32 16.06
CA ALA A 118 -24.22 16.48 15.81
C ALA A 118 -25.08 15.30 16.31
N THR A 119 -24.52 14.11 16.52
CA THR A 119 -25.25 13.02 17.20
C THR A 119 -25.40 13.34 18.70
N PRO A 120 -26.63 13.52 19.23
CA PRO A 120 -26.83 13.72 20.66
C PRO A 120 -26.34 12.49 21.42
N LEU A 121 -25.68 12.73 22.56
CA LEU A 121 -25.22 11.70 23.49
C LEU A 121 -26.39 10.88 24.09
N THR A 122 -27.01 9.97 23.34
CA THR A 122 -27.98 9.03 23.92
C THR A 122 -27.34 7.72 24.38
N ASN A 123 -26.07 7.47 24.07
CA ASN A 123 -25.36 6.28 24.55
C ASN A 123 -23.83 6.48 24.60
N ARG A 124 -23.35 7.59 25.19
CA ARG A 124 -22.03 7.51 25.84
C ARG A 124 -22.21 6.60 27.04
N GLY A 125 -22.03 5.30 26.80
CA GLY A 125 -21.90 4.31 27.84
C GLY A 125 -21.02 4.90 28.93
N MET A 126 -21.54 4.81 30.15
CA MET A 126 -20.84 5.16 31.38
C MET A 126 -19.35 4.89 31.21
N LYS A 127 -18.50 5.83 31.63
CA LYS A 127 -17.09 5.54 31.86
C LYS A 127 -17.08 4.29 32.73
N ARG A 128 -16.87 3.11 32.14
CA ARG A 128 -16.57 1.92 32.90
C ARG A 128 -15.25 2.28 33.54
N HIS A 129 -15.27 2.62 34.82
CA HIS A 129 -14.07 2.64 35.62
C HIS A 129 -13.39 1.32 35.29
N ALA A 130 -12.21 1.38 34.67
CA ALA A 130 -11.43 0.19 34.40
C ALA A 130 -11.31 -0.51 35.75
N SER A 131 -11.95 -1.68 35.87
CA SER A 131 -11.73 -2.53 37.03
C SER A 131 -10.22 -2.74 37.11
N PRO A 132 -9.58 -2.54 38.27
CA PRO A 132 -8.17 -2.83 38.43
C PRO A 132 -7.97 -4.28 37.98
N THR A 133 -7.10 -4.48 37.00
CA THR A 133 -6.70 -5.82 36.59
C THR A 133 -6.22 -6.54 37.85
N PRO A 134 -6.76 -7.70 38.23
CA PRO A 134 -6.29 -8.38 39.42
C PRO A 134 -4.82 -8.73 39.18
N LEU A 135 -3.94 -8.11 39.97
CA LEU A 135 -2.54 -8.46 40.04
C LEU A 135 -2.48 -9.91 40.53
N GLN A 136 -2.42 -10.85 39.59
CA GLN A 136 -1.99 -12.21 39.88
C GLN A 136 -0.57 -12.07 40.44
N SER A 137 -0.47 -12.19 41.75
CA SER A 137 0.77 -12.26 42.53
C SER A 137 1.62 -13.41 42.00
N VAL A 138 2.49 -13.12 41.03
CA VAL A 138 3.56 -14.06 40.67
C VAL A 138 4.59 -14.00 41.78
N HIS A 139 4.56 -15.04 42.61
CA HIS A 139 5.55 -15.31 43.63
C HIS A 139 6.97 -15.14 43.07
N LYS A 140 7.77 -14.41 43.85
CA LYS A 140 9.19 -14.15 43.65
C LYS A 140 9.95 -15.44 43.29
N VAL A 141 10.50 -15.48 42.08
CA VAL A 141 11.83 -16.09 41.85
C VAL A 141 12.65 -15.14 40.99
N SER A 142 13.58 -14.47 41.66
CA SER A 142 14.64 -13.67 41.09
C SER A 142 15.82 -14.59 40.76
N ARG A 143 16.39 -14.48 39.56
CA ARG A 143 17.81 -14.15 39.30
C ARG A 143 18.28 -14.65 37.92
N LEU A 144 18.58 -13.65 37.07
CA LEU A 144 19.79 -13.45 36.26
C LEU A 144 20.56 -14.68 35.74
N ALA A 145 20.74 -14.75 34.42
CA ALA A 145 22.08 -14.74 33.80
C ALA A 145 21.98 -14.58 32.27
N SER A 146 22.49 -13.47 31.77
CA SER A 146 22.93 -13.33 30.39
C SER A 146 24.27 -14.06 30.24
N THR A 147 24.41 -14.87 29.20
CA THR A 147 25.74 -15.32 28.76
C THR A 147 25.72 -15.49 27.25
N LEU A 148 26.44 -14.59 26.59
CA LEU A 148 26.99 -14.80 25.27
C LEU A 148 27.93 -16.01 25.35
N ARG A 149 27.72 -17.06 24.55
CA ARG A 149 28.87 -17.82 24.04
C ARG A 149 28.57 -18.55 22.75
N SER A 150 29.57 -18.43 21.89
CA SER A 150 29.83 -19.00 20.58
C SER A 150 29.71 -20.52 20.48
N SER A 151 29.37 -20.95 19.27
CA SER A 151 29.42 -22.32 18.73
C SER A 151 30.72 -23.05 19.07
N PRO A 152 30.65 -24.40 19.14
CA PRO A 152 31.41 -25.18 18.17
C PRO A 152 30.63 -26.33 17.55
N SER A 153 31.18 -26.77 16.43
CA SER A 153 30.69 -27.77 15.49
C SER A 153 30.73 -29.22 15.99
N ALA A 154 29.77 -29.99 15.47
CA ALA A 154 29.90 -31.31 14.83
C ALA A 154 29.70 -32.62 15.63
N VAL A 155 29.04 -33.54 14.88
CA VAL A 155 29.10 -35.02 14.90
C VAL A 155 28.17 -35.75 15.88
N ASN A 156 26.98 -36.21 15.46
CA ASN A 156 26.75 -37.52 14.80
C ASN A 156 25.24 -37.89 14.71
N THR A 157 24.90 -38.58 13.62
CA THR A 157 23.62 -39.18 13.16
C THR A 157 22.94 -40.16 14.15
N PRO A 158 21.61 -40.44 13.99
CA PRO A 158 21.20 -41.60 13.17
C PRO A 158 19.93 -41.44 12.29
N ALA A 159 20.02 -42.06 11.11
CA ALA A 159 19.04 -42.89 10.38
C ALA A 159 17.57 -42.46 10.15
N LEU A 160 17.31 -42.11 8.88
CA LEU A 160 16.28 -42.64 7.95
C LEU A 160 14.88 -43.04 8.47
N ALA A 161 13.85 -42.31 8.04
CA ALA A 161 12.59 -42.90 7.54
C ALA A 161 11.80 -41.88 6.69
N VAL A 162 11.94 -41.96 5.36
CA VAL A 162 11.06 -41.28 4.40
C VAL A 162 9.85 -42.17 4.13
N LYS A 163 8.63 -41.67 4.35
CA LYS A 163 7.40 -42.29 3.83
C LYS A 163 6.76 -41.35 2.82
N ARG A 164 6.92 -41.67 1.53
CA ARG A 164 6.15 -41.11 0.42
C ARG A 164 4.82 -41.85 0.31
N SER A 165 3.73 -41.10 0.16
CA SER A 165 2.36 -41.58 -0.10
C SER A 165 2.05 -41.56 -1.60
N VAL A 166 1.44 -42.62 -2.12
CA VAL A 166 0.84 -42.71 -3.48
C VAL A 166 -0.46 -43.53 -3.37
N PRO A 167 -1.56 -43.20 -4.10
CA PRO A 167 -2.91 -43.67 -3.80
C PRO A 167 -3.26 -45.00 -4.49
N LYS A 168 -4.14 -45.79 -3.86
CA LYS A 168 -4.66 -47.07 -4.38
C LYS A 168 -5.90 -46.86 -5.27
N ARG A 169 -5.82 -47.35 -6.51
CA ARG A 169 -6.93 -47.58 -7.45
C ARG A 169 -7.47 -49.01 -7.23
N SER A 170 -8.77 -49.15 -6.97
CA SER A 170 -9.45 -50.44 -6.86
C SER A 170 -10.24 -50.75 -8.14
N ARG A 171 -10.06 -51.96 -8.68
CA ARG A 171 -10.70 -52.51 -9.88
C ARG A 171 -12.05 -53.15 -9.54
N ARG A 172 -12.97 -53.03 -10.50
CA ARG A 172 -14.34 -53.57 -10.58
C ARG A 172 -14.43 -55.10 -10.39
N LYS A 173 -15.58 -55.58 -9.90
CA LYS A 173 -16.12 -56.94 -10.10
C LYS A 173 -17.44 -56.87 -10.88
N PRO A 174 -17.78 -57.85 -11.73
CA PRO A 174 -19.03 -57.91 -12.47
C PRO A 174 -20.10 -58.72 -11.72
N THR A 175 -21.37 -58.45 -12.00
CA THR A 175 -22.52 -59.31 -11.65
C THR A 175 -23.45 -59.40 -12.86
N HIS A 176 -23.74 -60.65 -13.24
CA HIS A 176 -24.77 -61.23 -14.12
C HIS A 176 -25.48 -60.36 -15.15
#